data_AF-A0A9P4HI33-F1
#
_entry.id   AF-A0A9P4HI33-F1
#
_cell.length_a   1.000
_cell.length_b   1.000
_cell.length_c   1.000
_cell.angle_alpha   90.00
_cell.angle_beta   90.00
_cell.angle_gamma   90.00
#
_symmetry.space_group_name_H-M   'P 1'
#
loop_
_entity.id
_entity.type
_entity.pdbx_description
1 polymer ?
#
loop_
_entity_poly.entity_id
_entity_poly.type
_entity_poly.pdbx_seq_one_letter_code
_entity_poly.pdbx_strand_id
1 'polypeptide(L)'
;SAPTPIYPAYAGRFTTSEQARQHRKRSRVPPKSQAPDIERVKRYGRQYWVRRIYEAMIDITNISDGETSIHRLRFVDTRAFEPADLESVAHHIFDSVLAVHERGWNRPQVYHKRVVRGKLTDLSEKSVESRLARICYCLRHKKATVDDAIRGGVTLALLCDNPEARAFTKLSNNTGNKKRGERLRLTK
;
A
#
# COMPACT_ATOMS: atom_id res chain seq x y z
N SER A 1 -41.91 -11.33 2.94
CA SER A 1 -41.40 -10.33 3.89
C SER A 1 -40.29 -9.55 3.24
N ALA A 2 -40.19 -8.24 3.49
CA ALA A 2 -39.04 -7.45 2.99
C ALA A 2 -37.77 -7.88 3.74
N PRO A 3 -36.60 -7.91 3.08
CA PRO A 3 -35.35 -8.29 3.73
C PRO A 3 -34.94 -7.26 4.78
N THR A 4 -34.70 -7.70 6.01
CA THR A 4 -34.24 -6.85 7.11
C THR A 4 -32.74 -6.57 6.96
N PRO A 5 -32.28 -5.31 7.10
CA PRO A 5 -30.86 -5.00 7.14
C PRO A 5 -30.14 -5.72 8.29
N ILE A 6 -28.94 -6.24 8.03
CA ILE A 6 -28.09 -6.91 9.03
C ILE A 6 -27.44 -5.94 10.03
N TYR A 7 -27.42 -4.64 9.72
CA TYR A 7 -26.86 -3.60 10.58
C TYR A 7 -27.99 -2.93 11.37
N PRO A 8 -27.76 -2.57 12.65
CA PRO A 8 -28.75 -1.88 13.45
C PRO A 8 -29.08 -0.50 12.89
N ALA A 9 -30.26 0.03 13.26
CA ALA A 9 -30.65 1.39 12.93
C ALA A 9 -29.64 2.44 13.45
N TYR A 10 -29.65 3.62 12.83
CA TYR A 10 -28.77 4.72 13.22
C TYR A 10 -29.00 5.11 14.69
N ALA A 11 -27.90 5.14 15.47
CA ALA A 11 -27.96 5.33 16.92
C ALA A 11 -27.28 6.63 17.42
N GLY A 12 -26.89 7.55 16.54
CA GLY A 12 -26.33 8.84 16.97
C GLY A 12 -25.04 8.75 17.81
N ARG A 13 -24.23 7.69 17.65
CA ARG A 13 -23.09 7.36 18.55
C ARG A 13 -21.99 8.43 18.67
N PHE A 14 -21.93 9.40 17.77
CA PHE A 14 -20.97 10.49 17.81
C PHE A 14 -21.73 11.79 17.63
N THR A 15 -21.56 12.70 18.59
CA THR A 15 -22.19 14.04 18.55
C THR A 15 -21.30 15.06 17.86
N THR A 16 -20.01 14.76 17.67
CA THR A 16 -19.06 15.65 17.01
C THR A 16 -18.21 14.93 15.96
N SER A 17 -17.70 15.71 15.00
CA SER A 17 -16.78 15.23 13.96
C SER A 17 -15.47 14.70 14.56
N GLU A 18 -15.03 15.26 15.69
CA GLU A 18 -13.82 14.85 16.40
C GLU A 18 -13.99 13.49 17.07
N GLN A 19 -15.10 13.24 17.78
CA GLN A 19 -15.40 11.91 18.32
C GLN A 19 -15.42 10.84 17.22
N ALA A 20 -16.09 11.14 16.10
CA ALA A 20 -16.14 10.24 14.96
C ALA A 20 -14.74 10.01 14.34
N ARG A 21 -13.90 11.06 14.29
CA ARG A 21 -12.52 10.99 13.80
C ARG A 21 -11.64 10.15 14.72
N GLN A 22 -11.69 10.35 16.04
CA GLN A 22 -10.98 9.55 17.03
C GLN A 22 -11.37 8.07 16.91
N HIS A 23 -12.68 7.79 16.80
CA HIS A 23 -13.16 6.44 16.57
C HIS A 23 -12.61 5.83 15.27
N ARG A 24 -12.56 6.59 14.17
CA ARG A 24 -11.95 6.13 12.90
C ARG A 24 -10.43 5.97 12.97
N LYS A 25 -9.74 6.77 13.79
CA LYS A 25 -8.28 6.77 13.91
C LYS A 25 -7.74 5.78 14.94
N ARG A 26 -8.59 5.21 15.81
CA ARG A 26 -8.18 4.22 16.81
C ARG A 26 -7.43 3.05 16.18
N SER A 27 -6.41 2.56 16.88
CA SER A 27 -5.76 1.31 16.49
C SER A 27 -6.72 0.14 16.66
N ARG A 28 -6.80 -0.70 15.63
CA ARG A 28 -7.61 -1.93 15.55
C ARG A 28 -6.71 -3.16 15.45
N VAL A 29 -5.49 -3.01 14.93
CA VAL A 29 -4.39 -4.00 15.06
C VAL A 29 -3.19 -3.26 15.65
N PRO A 30 -2.56 -3.79 16.71
CA PRO A 30 -1.43 -3.15 17.37
C PRO A 30 -0.29 -2.77 16.42
N PRO A 31 0.48 -1.73 16.74
CA PRO A 31 1.68 -1.37 15.99
C PRO A 31 2.73 -2.49 15.99
N LYS A 32 3.55 -2.51 14.93
CA LYS A 32 4.75 -3.37 14.83
C LYS A 32 5.91 -2.76 15.59
N SER A 33 5.75 -2.60 16.89
CA SER A 33 6.61 -1.77 17.76
C SER A 33 8.00 -2.35 18.06
N GLN A 34 8.36 -3.49 17.45
CA GLN A 34 9.62 -4.20 17.72
C GLN A 34 10.79 -3.72 16.87
N ALA A 35 10.64 -2.63 16.11
CA ALA A 35 11.66 -2.12 15.21
C ALA A 35 12.64 -1.18 15.97
N PRO A 36 13.89 -1.59 16.24
CA PRO A 36 14.83 -0.78 17.02
C PRO A 36 15.34 0.44 16.24
N ASP A 37 15.19 0.45 14.91
CA ASP A 37 15.64 1.51 14.01
C ASP A 37 14.63 2.67 13.90
N ILE A 38 13.43 2.57 14.49
CA ILE A 38 12.33 3.53 14.28
C ILE A 38 12.70 4.97 14.62
N GLU A 39 13.28 5.23 15.80
CA GLU A 39 13.63 6.58 16.25
C GLU A 39 14.73 7.19 15.38
N ARG A 40 15.74 6.39 15.02
CA ARG A 40 16.82 6.83 14.12
C ARG A 40 16.28 7.19 12.75
N VAL A 41 15.44 6.33 12.16
CA VAL A 41 14.86 6.54 10.83
C VAL A 41 13.94 7.75 10.84
N LYS A 42 13.10 7.90 11.86
CA LYS A 42 12.20 9.05 12.02
C LYS A 42 12.96 10.37 12.10
N ARG A 43 14.06 10.40 12.86
CA ARG A 43 14.84 11.63 13.11
C ARG A 43 15.77 12.01 11.96
N TYR A 44 16.41 11.03 11.32
CA TYR A 44 17.49 11.29 10.35
C TYR A 44 17.24 10.69 8.97
N GLY A 45 16.28 9.79 8.82
CA GLY A 45 16.11 8.98 7.61
C GLY A 45 15.25 9.62 6.52
N ARG A 46 14.49 10.69 6.81
CA ARG A 46 13.46 11.20 5.88
C ARG A 46 14.02 11.55 4.50
N GLN A 47 15.03 12.42 4.43
CA GLN A 47 15.59 12.89 3.16
C GLN A 47 16.14 11.71 2.33
N TYR A 48 16.90 10.84 2.98
CA TYR A 48 17.47 9.64 2.34
C TYR A 48 16.38 8.73 1.77
N TRP A 49 15.38 8.38 2.59
CA TRP A 49 14.37 7.41 2.18
C TRP A 49 13.36 7.98 1.20
N VAL A 50 12.92 9.23 1.35
CA VAL A 50 12.03 9.89 0.39
C VAL A 50 12.67 9.91 -0.99
N ARG A 51 13.95 10.32 -1.10
CA ARG A 51 14.69 10.28 -2.37
C ARG A 51 14.66 8.89 -2.99
N ARG A 52 15.00 7.86 -2.21
CA ARG A 52 15.02 6.47 -2.71
C ARG A 52 13.64 5.94 -3.12
N ILE A 53 12.58 6.33 -2.40
CA ILE A 53 11.21 5.97 -2.75
C ILE A 53 10.83 6.63 -4.08
N TYR A 54 11.09 7.93 -4.23
CA TYR A 54 10.84 8.66 -5.46
C TYR A 54 11.58 8.04 -6.66
N GLU A 55 12.89 7.82 -6.52
CA GLU A 55 13.72 7.17 -7.53
C GLU A 55 13.15 5.79 -7.91
N ALA A 56 12.71 5.00 -6.93
CA ALA A 56 12.09 3.70 -7.20
C ALA A 56 10.73 3.82 -7.91
N MET A 57 9.93 4.86 -7.63
CA MET A 57 8.65 5.09 -8.31
C MET A 57 8.84 5.38 -9.81
N ILE A 58 9.88 6.13 -10.17
CA ILE A 58 10.13 6.53 -11.56
C ILE A 58 11.03 5.56 -12.34
N ASP A 59 11.74 4.64 -11.65
CA ASP A 59 12.63 3.68 -12.29
C ASP A 59 11.85 2.72 -13.22
N ILE A 60 12.08 2.81 -14.52
CA ILE A 60 11.41 1.99 -15.55
C ILE A 60 12.26 0.80 -16.04
N THR A 61 13.42 0.56 -15.46
CA THR A 61 14.40 -0.42 -15.97
C THR A 61 13.92 -1.88 -15.88
N ASN A 62 13.11 -2.22 -14.87
CA ASN A 62 12.75 -3.59 -14.53
C ASN A 62 11.26 -3.77 -14.20
N ILE A 63 10.37 -3.23 -15.05
CA ILE A 63 8.91 -3.32 -14.85
C ILE A 63 8.41 -4.74 -15.13
N SER A 64 7.61 -5.27 -14.21
CA SER A 64 6.95 -6.60 -14.28
C SER A 64 5.45 -6.55 -14.60
N ASP A 65 4.87 -5.36 -14.68
CA ASP A 65 3.52 -5.18 -15.21
C ASP A 65 3.48 -5.54 -16.71
N GLY A 66 2.34 -6.07 -17.18
CA GLY A 66 2.17 -6.38 -18.60
C GLY A 66 2.35 -5.15 -19.48
N GLU A 67 2.78 -5.36 -20.73
CA GLU A 67 3.19 -4.25 -21.60
C GLU A 67 2.07 -3.24 -21.88
N THR A 68 0.83 -3.74 -21.97
CA THR A 68 -0.39 -2.96 -22.21
C THR A 68 -1.02 -2.44 -20.91
N SER A 69 -0.40 -2.66 -19.75
CA SER A 69 -0.93 -2.18 -18.46
C SER A 69 -0.94 -0.67 -18.44
N ILE A 70 -2.12 -0.07 -18.20
CA ILE A 70 -2.23 1.40 -18.04
C ILE A 70 -1.29 1.94 -16.96
N HIS A 71 -0.99 1.13 -15.94
CA HIS A 71 -0.05 1.51 -14.90
C HIS A 71 1.38 1.64 -15.43
N ARG A 72 1.80 0.77 -16.37
CA ARG A 72 3.10 0.87 -17.04
C ARG A 72 3.12 2.08 -17.99
N LEU A 73 2.12 2.21 -18.84
CA LEU A 73 2.05 3.26 -19.88
C LEU A 73 2.15 4.67 -19.29
N ARG A 74 1.57 4.90 -18.10
CA ARG A 74 1.67 6.18 -17.38
C ARG A 74 3.09 6.63 -17.05
N PHE A 75 4.02 5.70 -16.91
CA PHE A 75 5.43 5.98 -16.59
C PHE A 75 6.36 5.87 -17.79
N VAL A 76 6.01 5.04 -18.79
CA VAL A 76 6.88 4.80 -19.96
C VAL A 76 6.54 5.73 -21.12
N ASP A 77 5.25 5.98 -21.38
CA ASP A 77 4.82 6.62 -22.63
C ASP A 77 4.16 7.98 -22.44
N THR A 78 3.32 8.15 -21.40
CA THR A 78 2.41 9.31 -21.33
C THR A 78 2.78 10.39 -20.31
N ARG A 79 3.84 10.17 -19.49
CA ARG A 79 4.26 11.06 -18.38
C ARG A 79 3.05 11.63 -17.61
N ALA A 80 2.20 10.75 -17.11
CA ALA A 80 0.87 11.13 -16.61
C ALA A 80 0.85 11.87 -15.26
N PHE A 81 2.00 12.12 -14.64
CA PHE A 81 2.11 12.69 -13.30
C PHE A 81 3.15 13.80 -13.25
N GLU A 82 2.85 14.85 -12.50
CA GLU A 82 3.81 15.90 -12.16
C GLU A 82 4.88 15.37 -11.18
N PRO A 83 6.17 15.71 -11.37
CA PRO A 83 7.24 15.24 -10.48
C PRO A 83 7.01 15.59 -9.00
N ALA A 84 6.50 16.80 -8.72
CA ALA A 84 6.22 17.24 -7.35
C ALA A 84 5.13 16.40 -6.67
N ASP A 85 4.13 15.93 -7.43
CA ASP A 85 3.10 15.02 -6.90
C ASP A 85 3.70 13.67 -6.51
N LEU A 86 4.62 13.14 -7.33
CA LEU A 86 5.30 11.89 -7.03
C LEU A 86 6.23 12.01 -5.82
N GLU A 87 6.91 13.15 -5.64
CA GLU A 87 7.71 13.43 -4.45
C GLU A 87 6.84 13.52 -3.19
N SER A 88 5.69 14.21 -3.28
CA SER A 88 4.70 14.26 -2.20
C SER A 88 4.19 12.86 -1.81
N VAL A 89 3.95 11.99 -2.79
CA VAL A 89 3.59 10.58 -2.56
C VAL A 89 4.74 9.82 -1.87
N ALA A 90 6.00 10.09 -2.20
CA ALA A 90 7.15 9.49 -1.53
C ALA A 90 7.21 9.87 -0.04
N HIS A 91 6.93 11.13 0.30
CA HIS A 91 6.75 11.57 1.69
C HIS A 91 5.60 10.83 2.39
N HIS A 92 4.44 10.72 1.73
CA HIS A 92 3.28 10.03 2.29
C HIS A 92 3.53 8.54 2.54
N ILE A 93 4.30 7.87 1.67
CA ILE A 93 4.75 6.49 1.87
C ILE A 93 5.63 6.41 3.12
N PHE A 94 6.61 7.30 3.26
CA PHE A 94 7.51 7.32 4.43
C PHE A 94 6.71 7.48 5.74
N ASP A 95 5.80 8.45 5.80
CA ASP A 95 4.96 8.68 6.98
C ASP A 95 4.02 7.49 7.27
N SER A 96 3.50 6.86 6.22
CA SER A 96 2.65 5.68 6.34
C SER A 96 3.40 4.48 6.88
N VAL A 97 4.68 4.32 6.51
CA VAL A 97 5.56 3.29 7.06
C VAL A 97 5.83 3.53 8.54
N LEU A 98 6.18 4.74 8.96
CA LEU A 98 6.35 5.05 10.38
C LEU A 98 5.07 4.74 11.17
N ALA A 99 3.90 5.10 10.61
CA ALA A 99 2.64 4.84 11.26
C ALA A 99 2.32 3.35 11.45
N VAL A 100 2.86 2.43 10.64
CA VAL A 100 2.73 0.98 10.88
C VAL A 100 3.40 0.57 12.19
N HIS A 101 4.54 1.20 12.53
CA HIS A 101 5.33 0.87 13.70
C HIS A 101 4.96 1.69 14.96
N GLU A 102 4.34 2.86 14.81
CA GLU A 102 3.92 3.71 15.94
C GLU A 102 2.44 3.56 16.28
N ARG A 103 1.57 3.48 15.28
CA ARG A 103 0.11 3.51 15.44
C ARG A 103 -0.55 2.16 15.17
N GLY A 104 -0.01 1.40 14.23
CA GLY A 104 -0.62 0.17 13.73
C GLY A 104 -1.81 0.45 12.79
N TRP A 105 -2.68 -0.56 12.65
CA TRP A 105 -3.77 -0.53 11.68
C TRP A 105 -5.02 0.14 12.25
N ASN A 106 -5.54 1.19 11.62
CA ASN A 106 -6.75 1.88 12.07
C ASN A 106 -7.94 1.79 11.09
N ARG A 107 -7.80 1.08 9.98
CA ARG A 107 -8.90 0.88 9.01
C ARG A 107 -9.79 -0.29 9.42
N PRO A 108 -11.02 -0.42 8.89
CA PRO A 108 -11.85 -1.60 9.13
C PRO A 108 -11.08 -2.92 8.95
N GLN A 109 -11.27 -3.84 9.88
CA GLN A 109 -10.47 -5.07 9.96
C GLN A 109 -10.68 -6.00 8.77
N VAL A 110 -11.84 -5.92 8.10
CA VAL A 110 -12.13 -6.65 6.85
C VAL A 110 -11.10 -6.37 5.75
N TYR A 111 -10.45 -5.20 5.78
CA TYR A 111 -9.41 -4.86 4.82
C TYR A 111 -8.02 -5.30 5.25
N HIS A 112 -7.82 -5.62 6.53
CA HIS A 112 -6.52 -6.07 7.03
C HIS A 112 -6.28 -7.52 6.60
N LYS A 113 -5.10 -7.79 6.01
CA LYS A 113 -4.76 -9.13 5.54
C LYS A 113 -3.70 -9.74 6.46
N ARG A 114 -4.15 -10.54 7.44
CA ARG A 114 -3.22 -11.28 8.31
C ARG A 114 -2.63 -12.46 7.54
N VAL A 115 -1.35 -12.36 7.17
CA VAL A 115 -0.60 -13.49 6.64
C VAL A 115 0.11 -14.18 7.79
N VAL A 116 -0.30 -15.41 8.09
CA VAL A 116 0.19 -16.15 9.27
C VAL A 116 1.23 -17.22 8.91
N ARG A 117 1.33 -17.63 7.64
CA ARG A 117 2.25 -18.71 7.19
C ARG A 117 2.67 -18.52 5.73
N GLY A 118 3.88 -18.95 5.39
CA GLY A 118 4.40 -19.09 4.02
C GLY A 118 5.24 -17.90 3.52
N LYS A 119 5.51 -17.88 2.21
CA LYS A 119 6.37 -16.88 1.54
C LYS A 119 5.88 -15.43 1.58
N LEU A 120 4.71 -15.18 2.16
CA LEU A 120 4.08 -13.86 2.24
C LEU A 120 4.10 -13.27 3.65
N THR A 121 4.73 -13.97 4.61
CA THR A 121 4.96 -13.46 5.96
C THR A 121 5.72 -12.14 5.90
N ASP A 122 5.39 -11.21 6.80
CA ASP A 122 6.06 -9.92 6.84
C ASP A 122 7.48 -10.05 7.43
N LEU A 123 8.48 -10.18 6.56
CA LEU A 123 9.88 -10.26 6.94
C LEU A 123 10.45 -8.92 7.45
N SER A 124 9.69 -7.82 7.34
CA SER A 124 10.10 -6.47 7.73
C SER A 124 9.39 -5.97 8.99
N GLU A 125 8.70 -6.85 9.72
CA GLU A 125 7.99 -6.49 10.96
C GLU A 125 8.90 -5.81 12.00
N LYS A 126 10.17 -6.24 12.07
CA LYS A 126 11.15 -5.78 13.06
C LYS A 126 12.16 -4.75 12.56
N SER A 127 11.95 -4.15 11.38
CA SER A 127 12.84 -3.09 10.88
C SER A 127 12.12 -2.16 9.90
N VAL A 128 12.13 -0.86 10.23
CA VAL A 128 11.58 0.19 9.37
C VAL A 128 12.38 0.29 8.08
N GLU A 129 13.71 0.23 8.14
CA GLU A 129 14.56 0.31 6.94
C GLU A 129 14.36 -0.87 6.01
N SER A 130 14.24 -2.08 6.55
CA SER A 130 13.94 -3.29 5.78
C SER A 130 12.58 -3.16 5.06
N ARG A 131 11.59 -2.58 5.74
CA ARG A 131 10.27 -2.31 5.16
C ARG A 131 10.36 -1.30 4.01
N LEU A 132 11.03 -0.17 4.23
CA LEU A 132 11.25 0.86 3.22
C LEU A 132 11.99 0.31 1.99
N ALA A 133 13.02 -0.51 2.21
CA ALA A 133 13.76 -1.18 1.14
C ALA A 133 12.86 -2.12 0.32
N ARG A 134 12.02 -2.93 0.98
CA ARG A 134 11.05 -3.81 0.30
C ARG A 134 9.99 -3.03 -0.47
N ILE A 135 9.53 -1.88 0.05
CA ILE A 135 8.62 -0.99 -0.67
C ILE A 135 9.31 -0.44 -1.92
N CYS A 136 10.55 0.07 -1.81
CA CYS A 136 11.31 0.54 -2.96
C CYS A 136 11.44 -0.57 -4.04
N TYR A 137 11.76 -1.80 -3.62
CA TYR A 137 11.80 -2.94 -4.52
C TYR A 137 10.45 -3.17 -5.22
N CYS A 138 9.33 -3.08 -4.50
CA CYS A 138 8.00 -3.23 -5.09
C CYS A 138 7.67 -2.11 -6.08
N LEU A 139 7.99 -0.85 -5.77
CA LEU A 139 7.70 0.32 -6.62
C LEU A 139 8.51 0.31 -7.91
N ARG A 140 9.79 -0.10 -7.84
CA ARG A 140 10.66 -0.27 -9.01
C ARG A 140 10.07 -1.24 -10.02
N HIS A 141 9.62 -2.40 -9.54
CA HIS A 141 9.18 -3.49 -10.42
C HIS A 141 7.70 -3.44 -10.79
N LYS A 142 6.85 -2.73 -10.05
CA LYS A 142 5.39 -2.78 -10.21
C LYS A 142 4.79 -1.38 -10.14
N LYS A 143 4.50 -0.78 -11.29
CA LYS A 143 3.80 0.50 -11.41
C LYS A 143 2.35 0.42 -10.95
N ALA A 144 1.73 -0.76 -10.97
CA ALA A 144 0.44 -0.97 -10.30
C ALA A 144 0.51 -0.76 -8.77
N THR A 145 1.69 -0.94 -8.17
CA THR A 145 1.95 -0.63 -6.74
C THR A 145 2.22 0.86 -6.54
N VAL A 146 2.85 1.53 -7.51
CA VAL A 146 3.00 2.99 -7.49
C VAL A 146 1.63 3.66 -7.54
N ASP A 147 0.73 3.17 -8.39
CA ASP A 147 -0.67 3.64 -8.49
C ASP A 147 -1.46 3.41 -7.18
N ASP A 148 -1.24 2.31 -6.48
CA ASP A 148 -1.81 2.08 -5.13
C ASP A 148 -1.35 3.14 -4.12
N ALA A 149 -0.10 3.58 -4.21
CA ALA A 149 0.47 4.60 -3.33
C ALA A 149 -0.05 6.00 -3.67
N ILE A 150 -0.15 6.34 -4.97
CA ILE A 150 -0.72 7.60 -5.45
C ILE A 150 -2.18 7.75 -5.00
N ARG A 151 -2.99 6.68 -5.12
CA ARG A 151 -4.39 6.69 -4.65
C ARG A 151 -4.51 6.79 -3.11
N GLY A 152 -3.47 6.40 -2.38
CA GLY A 152 -3.47 6.43 -0.92
C GLY A 152 -4.46 5.44 -0.29
N GLY A 153 -5.12 5.88 0.80
CA GLY A 153 -6.21 5.13 1.42
C GLY A 153 -5.84 3.73 1.92
N VAL A 154 -6.66 2.72 1.61
CA VAL A 154 -6.46 1.34 2.05
C VAL A 154 -5.35 0.64 1.24
N THR A 155 -5.17 0.98 -0.04
CA THR A 155 -4.16 0.34 -0.89
C THR A 155 -2.75 0.69 -0.46
N LEU A 156 -2.50 1.97 -0.14
CA LEU A 156 -1.24 2.39 0.48
C LEU A 156 -1.04 1.75 1.86
N ALA A 157 -2.07 1.71 2.69
CA ALA A 157 -1.96 1.09 4.02
C ALA A 157 -1.57 -0.40 3.92
N LEU A 158 -2.12 -1.14 2.95
CA LEU A 158 -1.74 -2.53 2.70
C LEU A 158 -0.31 -2.69 2.17
N LEU A 159 0.11 -1.79 1.28
CA LEU A 159 1.48 -1.76 0.78
C LEU A 159 2.48 -1.54 1.92
N CYS A 160 2.23 -0.54 2.78
CA CYS A 160 3.12 -0.24 3.90
C CYS A 160 3.07 -1.34 4.98
N ASP A 161 1.91 -1.96 5.22
CA ASP A 161 1.78 -3.01 6.22
C ASP A 161 2.49 -4.31 5.82
N ASN A 162 2.39 -4.77 4.58
CA ASN A 162 3.13 -5.94 4.11
C ASN A 162 3.41 -5.81 2.59
N PRO A 163 4.58 -5.25 2.22
CA PRO A 163 4.91 -4.98 0.82
C PRO A 163 4.90 -6.24 -0.05
N GLU A 164 5.38 -7.37 0.47
CA GLU A 164 5.45 -8.64 -0.24
C GLU A 164 4.08 -9.24 -0.49
N ALA A 165 3.22 -9.29 0.53
CA ALA A 165 1.86 -9.79 0.39
C ALA A 165 1.07 -8.91 -0.60
N ARG A 166 1.30 -7.60 -0.59
CA ARG A 166 0.67 -6.70 -1.56
C ARG A 166 1.18 -6.94 -2.98
N ALA A 167 2.50 -7.03 -3.17
CA ALA A 167 3.11 -7.30 -4.46
C ALA A 167 2.68 -8.65 -5.04
N PHE A 168 2.56 -9.69 -4.21
CA PHE A 168 2.07 -11.00 -4.62
C PHE A 168 0.61 -10.95 -5.07
N THR A 169 -0.24 -10.21 -4.35
CA THR A 169 -1.65 -10.03 -4.75
C THR A 169 -1.75 -9.41 -6.15
N LYS A 170 -0.88 -8.43 -6.46
CA LYS A 170 -0.81 -7.84 -7.81
C LYS A 170 -0.31 -8.82 -8.86
N LEU A 171 0.72 -9.60 -8.56
CA LEU A 171 1.23 -10.64 -9.46
C LEU A 171 0.14 -11.67 -9.78
N SER A 172 -0.59 -12.13 -8.76
CA SER A 172 -1.70 -13.09 -8.93
C SER A 172 -2.81 -12.51 -9.83
N ASN A 173 -3.17 -11.25 -9.62
CA ASN A 173 -4.16 -10.56 -10.46
C ASN A 173 -3.68 -10.42 -11.91
N ASN A 174 -2.40 -10.05 -12.13
CA ASN A 174 -1.82 -9.94 -13.47
C ASN A 174 -1.86 -11.29 -14.20
N THR A 175 -1.48 -12.38 -13.52
CA THR A 175 -1.57 -13.74 -14.08
C THR A 175 -3.02 -14.13 -14.42
N GLY A 176 -3.98 -13.81 -13.54
CA GLY A 176 -5.40 -14.05 -13.78
C GLY A 176 -5.93 -13.27 -14.98
N ASN A 177 -5.58 -11.99 -15.09
CA ASN A 177 -5.96 -11.11 -16.20
C ASN A 177 -5.38 -11.58 -17.53
N LYS A 178 -4.11 -12.00 -17.55
CA LYS A 178 -3.47 -12.57 -18.74
C LYS A 178 -4.22 -13.81 -19.24
N LYS A 179 -4.47 -14.79 -18.36
CA LYS A 179 -5.23 -16.01 -18.68
C LYS A 179 -6.66 -15.73 -19.14
N ARG A 180 -7.30 -14.67 -18.61
CA ARG A 180 -8.63 -14.23 -19.05
C ARG A 180 -8.56 -13.64 -20.47
N GLY A 181 -7.57 -12.79 -20.73
CA GLY A 181 -7.35 -12.20 -22.04
C GLY A 181 -7.07 -13.23 -23.14
N GLU A 182 -6.25 -14.24 -22.85
CA GLU A 182 -5.97 -15.35 -23.77
C GLU A 182 -7.25 -16.14 -24.12
N ARG A 183 -8.07 -16.48 -23.11
CA ARG A 183 -9.34 -17.18 -23.33
C ARG A 183 -10.31 -16.40 -24.22
N LEU A 184 -10.43 -15.09 -23.99
CA LEU A 184 -11.29 -14.21 -24.80
C LEU A 184 -10.82 -14.07 -26.26
N ARG A 185 -9.53 -14.28 -26.54
CA ARG A 185 -8.99 -14.28 -27.92
C ARG A 185 -9.27 -15.60 -28.65
N LEU A 186 -9.29 -16.73 -27.93
CA LEU A 186 -9.61 -18.05 -28.48
C LEU A 186 -11.12 -18.26 -28.74
N THR A 187 -11.97 -17.42 -28.15
CA THR A 187 -13.43 -17.43 -28.33
C THR A 187 -13.92 -16.41 -29.36
N LYS A 188 -12.98 -15.68 -29.98
CA LYS A 188 -13.21 -14.82 -31.14
C LYS A 188 -12.64 -15.48 -32.38
#